data_AF-A0A6P8YML8-F1
#
_entry.id   AF-A0A6P8YML8-F1
#
_cell.length_a   1.000
_cell.length_b   1.000
_cell.length_c   1.000
_cell.angle_alpha   90.00
_cell.angle_beta   90.00
_cell.angle_gamma   90.00
#
_symmetry.space_group_name_H-M   'P 1'
#
loop_
_entity.id
_entity.type
_entity.pdbx_description
1 polymer ?
#
loop_
_entity_poly.entity_id
_entity_poly.type
_entity_poly.pdbx_seq_one_letter_code
_entity_poly.pdbx_strand_id
1 'polypeptide(L)'
;MMSSDSSPEHASLRTRGSGSAGSATNGAAKNRERQPLLGGLGGAPGLPRSPAKGEGGVAGSATGSGGLSLLFATLCIIDLFGVFPIVALPRPIIDCGWLGLPLAAAVFSLQVYTALLLGRCWVLAEDIDPSIVEKSRYPYAALAYMTMGSTMSKVVTVLLDVTVFGAGVPNLLVASQNIQLLGLKMSEQRFDVSFCYWLVVLGVLLCPVMWLGSPKDMKWLAVTSVCTVCSVAVLTWTCIVQDDAILSATARSPWAGPSWEALAVAYGIIAFQFDVHPMILTVQMDMQHKNKLGKAILTSFLVTGLLFMVTTGLAIWRYGATVRSNLLQGLPASAPLYANVVLVTVQICLSMVVGGSALFQDIEDKLNIPRDMSWRRCALRSSMVAVMVLLGEAVPRFDLVMGLIGGSLTGPLMFILPPLFYARLRRMSWRARLLKESAAAPPAPTLPWVPENDKALLGPGLVLGGPEKEMEAVMTLLATDRYPSPQQQHPDRLLPSHTRRSAVLQRRPRRAPWPRRLLALDCLSLDACLEAGPLSRCEYLLTAVVVVLGVAATLAATFFSIRDTLRYATFTPPCLRNVTQASNILAIITDTF
;
A
#
# COMPACT_ATOMS: atom_id res chain seq x y z
N MET A 1 -2.96 55.35 -42.42
CA MET A 1 -2.39 56.15 -41.31
C MET A 1 -1.63 55.15 -40.44
N MET A 2 -0.31 54.97 -40.53
CA MET A 2 0.80 55.90 -40.83
C MET A 2 0.80 57.09 -39.85
N SER A 3 1.86 57.44 -39.13
CA SER A 3 3.30 57.04 -39.19
C SER A 3 3.82 56.68 -37.77
N SER A 4 4.96 56.04 -37.48
CA SER A 4 6.30 55.89 -38.10
C SER A 4 7.27 57.07 -37.89
N ASP A 5 8.17 56.90 -36.90
CA ASP A 5 9.57 57.38 -36.83
C ASP A 5 10.30 56.46 -35.78
N SER A 6 11.61 56.24 -35.61
CA SER A 6 12.92 56.81 -36.04
C SER A 6 13.38 58.17 -35.46
N SER A 7 14.68 58.45 -35.21
CA SER A 7 15.83 57.55 -34.86
C SER A 7 16.84 58.28 -33.90
N PRO A 8 18.17 58.47 -34.13
CA PRO A 8 19.19 58.05 -33.15
C PRO A 8 20.19 59.18 -32.73
N GLU A 9 21.37 58.78 -32.21
CA GLU A 9 22.65 59.54 -31.94
C GLU A 9 23.12 59.52 -30.46
N HIS A 10 24.42 59.54 -30.10
CA HIS A 10 25.64 58.94 -30.71
C HIS A 10 26.83 58.96 -29.68
N ALA A 11 28.01 58.44 -30.07
CA ALA A 11 29.37 58.67 -29.49
C ALA A 11 29.76 57.99 -28.13
N SER A 12 31.04 57.63 -27.85
CA SER A 12 32.24 57.42 -28.71
C SER A 12 33.49 56.83 -27.97
N LEU A 13 34.26 55.95 -28.65
CA LEU A 13 35.76 55.75 -28.60
C LEU A 13 36.41 55.32 -27.24
N ARG A 14 37.58 54.66 -27.07
CA ARG A 14 38.75 54.08 -27.85
C ARG A 14 39.48 53.09 -26.86
N THR A 15 40.63 52.39 -26.99
CA THR A 15 41.80 52.06 -27.89
C THR A 15 42.53 50.84 -27.24
N ARG A 16 43.51 50.07 -27.76
CA ARG A 16 43.87 49.51 -29.09
C ARG A 16 45.21 48.71 -29.00
N GLY A 17 45.20 47.36 -29.09
CA GLY A 17 46.40 46.51 -29.29
C GLY A 17 46.01 45.01 -29.32
N SER A 18 46.43 44.10 -30.22
CA SER A 18 47.69 43.88 -30.99
C SER A 18 48.83 43.28 -30.16
N GLY A 19 49.43 42.12 -30.47
CA GLY A 19 49.14 41.09 -31.49
C GLY A 19 50.34 40.15 -31.75
N SER A 20 50.14 38.96 -32.36
CA SER A 20 50.93 38.34 -33.47
C SER A 20 50.97 36.78 -33.46
N ALA A 21 51.40 36.19 -34.59
CA ALA A 21 51.53 34.75 -34.92
C ALA A 21 52.76 34.06 -34.26
N GLY A 22 53.02 32.74 -34.35
CA GLY A 22 52.31 31.59 -34.95
C GLY A 22 53.27 30.40 -35.24
N SER A 23 52.80 29.36 -35.97
CA SER A 23 53.55 28.20 -36.55
C SER A 23 53.61 26.85 -35.77
N ALA A 24 53.37 25.76 -36.53
CA ALA A 24 53.94 24.37 -36.55
C ALA A 24 54.57 23.71 -35.28
N THR A 25 54.50 22.39 -35.02
CA THR A 25 53.93 21.21 -35.74
C THR A 25 53.82 19.96 -34.84
N ASN A 26 52.98 18.98 -35.24
CA ASN A 26 53.05 17.53 -34.98
C ASN A 26 52.96 16.97 -33.53
N GLY A 27 52.18 15.88 -33.38
CA GLY A 27 52.16 15.01 -32.19
C GLY A 27 50.79 14.38 -31.93
N ALA A 28 50.64 13.07 -32.17
CA ALA A 28 49.32 12.43 -32.18
C ALA A 28 49.09 11.41 -31.05
N ALA A 29 47.91 11.50 -30.44
CA ALA A 29 47.02 10.40 -30.04
C ALA A 29 47.47 9.30 -29.03
N LYS A 30 46.74 9.29 -27.89
CA LYS A 30 45.88 8.17 -27.42
C LYS A 30 46.47 7.04 -26.52
N ASN A 31 45.61 6.64 -25.55
CA ASN A 31 45.36 5.29 -24.97
C ASN A 31 45.85 4.90 -23.55
N ARG A 32 44.85 4.59 -22.70
CA ARG A 32 44.64 3.38 -21.86
C ARG A 32 45.70 2.88 -20.83
N GLU A 33 45.24 2.84 -19.58
CA GLU A 33 45.03 1.61 -18.76
C GLU A 33 46.25 0.80 -18.24
N ARG A 34 46.40 0.70 -16.90
CA ARG A 34 46.43 -0.59 -16.14
C ARG A 34 46.64 -0.46 -14.61
N GLN A 35 46.30 -1.55 -13.91
CA GLN A 35 46.63 -1.85 -12.50
C GLN A 35 48.04 -2.46 -12.39
N PRO A 36 48.53 -2.71 -11.16
CA PRO A 36 49.31 -3.91 -10.87
C PRO A 36 48.76 -4.77 -9.70
N LEU A 37 49.12 -6.06 -9.72
CA LEU A 37 48.94 -7.05 -8.65
C LEU A 37 50.27 -7.79 -8.43
N LEU A 38 50.64 -8.05 -7.18
CA LEU A 38 51.67 -8.98 -6.63
C LEU A 38 51.93 -8.55 -5.17
N GLY A 39 52.36 -9.36 -4.20
CA GLY A 39 52.63 -10.80 -4.09
C GLY A 39 53.17 -11.05 -2.65
N GLY A 40 52.80 -12.14 -1.97
CA GLY A 40 53.02 -12.28 -0.50
C GLY A 40 54.10 -13.29 -0.08
N LEU A 41 54.55 -13.21 1.19
CA LEU A 41 55.30 -14.27 1.89
C LEU A 41 55.46 -14.02 3.43
N GLY A 42 55.11 -15.03 4.24
CA GLY A 42 55.76 -15.41 5.52
C GLY A 42 55.73 -14.52 6.78
N GLY A 43 55.33 -15.07 7.93
CA GLY A 43 55.83 -14.65 9.26
C GLY A 43 54.79 -14.46 10.39
N ALA A 44 54.99 -15.16 11.51
CA ALA A 44 54.32 -15.01 12.81
C ALA A 44 55.26 -15.58 13.92
N PRO A 45 55.04 -15.41 15.25
CA PRO A 45 53.91 -14.76 15.94
C PRO A 45 54.30 -13.67 16.97
N GLY A 46 53.33 -13.01 17.61
CA GLY A 46 53.58 -12.13 18.76
C GLY A 46 52.34 -11.56 19.45
N LEU A 47 52.09 -12.01 20.69
CA LEU A 47 51.35 -11.30 21.75
C LEU A 47 52.38 -10.95 22.85
N PRO A 48 52.21 -9.89 23.69
CA PRO A 48 51.06 -9.81 24.58
C PRO A 48 50.62 -8.39 25.07
N ARG A 49 49.69 -8.40 26.04
CA ARG A 49 49.32 -7.37 27.03
C ARG A 49 48.36 -6.25 26.64
N SER A 50 47.37 -6.10 27.52
CA SER A 50 46.49 -4.94 27.71
C SER A 50 46.92 -4.18 28.98
N PRO A 51 46.80 -2.85 29.03
CA PRO A 51 46.65 -2.07 30.24
C PRO A 51 45.18 -1.61 30.44
N ALA A 52 44.80 -1.34 31.69
CA ALA A 52 43.41 -1.01 32.07
C ALA A 52 43.17 0.49 32.30
N LYS A 53 41.88 0.88 32.21
CA LYS A 53 41.21 2.08 32.77
C LYS A 53 41.90 3.46 32.61
N GLY A 54 41.20 4.34 31.88
CA GLY A 54 41.18 5.79 32.13
C GLY A 54 39.76 6.31 31.87
N GLU A 55 39.19 7.06 32.81
CA GLU A 55 37.85 7.65 32.68
C GLU A 55 37.97 9.09 32.15
N GLY A 56 37.13 9.47 31.18
CA GLY A 56 37.16 10.80 30.55
C GLY A 56 36.07 10.93 29.50
N GLY A 57 34.98 11.62 29.84
CA GLY A 57 33.82 11.74 28.96
C GLY A 57 33.95 12.87 27.94
N VAL A 58 33.72 12.56 26.66
CA VAL A 58 33.46 13.53 25.59
C VAL A 58 32.26 13.03 24.78
N ALA A 59 31.32 13.92 24.47
CA ALA A 59 30.14 13.57 23.67
C ALA A 59 30.52 13.39 22.19
N GLY A 60 30.18 12.24 21.59
CA GLY A 60 30.50 11.97 20.20
C GLY A 60 29.72 10.80 19.59
N SER A 61 28.83 11.13 18.65
CA SER A 61 28.37 10.30 17.52
C SER A 61 28.22 8.77 17.72
N ALA A 62 26.97 8.33 17.94
CA ALA A 62 26.53 6.96 17.63
C ALA A 62 25.34 7.01 16.65
N THR A 63 25.62 7.11 15.35
CA THR A 63 24.61 7.10 14.27
C THR A 63 24.01 5.70 14.09
N GLY A 64 22.93 5.39 14.81
CA GLY A 64 22.26 4.09 14.80
C GLY A 64 21.18 3.93 13.73
N SER A 65 21.34 2.91 12.87
CA SER A 65 20.30 2.19 12.10
C SER A 65 19.05 2.98 11.66
N GLY A 66 19.11 3.54 10.45
CA GLY A 66 18.09 4.39 9.82
C GLY A 66 16.78 3.72 9.36
N GLY A 67 16.23 2.77 10.12
CA GLY A 67 14.82 2.41 10.00
C GLY A 67 13.92 3.38 10.77
N LEU A 68 12.61 3.21 10.66
CA LEU A 68 11.61 4.10 11.26
C LEU A 68 10.95 3.53 12.53
N SER A 69 10.57 4.44 13.43
CA SER A 69 10.00 4.13 14.75
C SER A 69 8.52 3.74 14.67
N LEU A 70 8.03 2.99 15.66
CA LEU A 70 6.62 2.58 15.80
C LEU A 70 5.65 3.77 15.71
N LEU A 71 6.01 4.91 16.31
CA LEU A 71 5.19 6.12 16.24
C LEU A 71 5.10 6.65 14.80
N PHE A 72 6.20 6.70 14.06
CA PHE A 72 6.19 7.14 12.67
C PHE A 72 5.36 6.22 11.78
N ALA A 73 5.53 4.89 11.90
CA ALA A 73 4.72 3.93 11.16
C ALA A 73 3.21 4.08 11.45
N THR A 74 2.86 4.43 12.69
CA THR A 74 1.48 4.75 13.07
C THR A 74 1.00 6.04 12.37
N LEU A 75 1.81 7.10 12.39
CA LEU A 75 1.46 8.36 11.72
C LEU A 75 1.27 8.18 10.20
N CYS A 76 2.09 7.36 9.53
CA CYS A 76 1.95 7.05 8.10
C CYS A 76 0.67 6.29 7.76
N ILE A 77 0.22 5.36 8.61
CA ILE A 77 -1.04 4.64 8.38
C ILE A 77 -2.24 5.59 8.62
N ILE A 78 -2.13 6.57 9.52
CA ILE A 78 -3.15 7.62 9.68
C ILE A 78 -3.16 8.59 8.48
N ASP A 79 -1.98 9.01 7.99
CA ASP A 79 -1.83 9.84 6.77
C ASP A 79 -2.40 9.16 5.52
N LEU A 80 -2.26 7.82 5.42
CA LEU A 80 -2.81 7.02 4.34
C LEU A 80 -4.34 7.05 4.28
N PHE A 81 -5.03 7.06 5.42
CA PHE A 81 -6.48 7.31 5.47
C PHE A 81 -6.81 8.80 5.26
N GLY A 82 -5.96 9.68 5.78
CA GLY A 82 -6.10 11.12 5.70
C GLY A 82 -7.44 11.62 6.25
N VAL A 83 -8.02 12.57 5.51
CA VAL A 83 -9.27 13.28 5.87
C VAL A 83 -10.54 12.62 5.31
N PHE A 84 -10.40 11.60 4.47
CA PHE A 84 -11.53 11.00 3.75
C PHE A 84 -12.58 10.31 4.63
N PRO A 85 -12.21 9.53 5.67
CA PRO A 85 -13.17 8.97 6.61
C PRO A 85 -14.02 10.01 7.36
N ILE A 86 -13.53 11.25 7.50
CA ILE A 86 -14.25 12.37 8.15
C ILE A 86 -15.24 12.99 7.15
N VAL A 87 -14.80 13.28 5.92
CA VAL A 87 -15.56 14.09 4.96
C VAL A 87 -16.56 13.29 4.12
N ALA A 88 -16.29 12.02 3.83
CA ALA A 88 -17.02 11.26 2.79
C ALA A 88 -17.84 10.05 3.31
N LEU A 89 -17.45 9.42 4.43
CA LEU A 89 -18.16 8.24 4.95
C LEU A 89 -19.54 8.48 5.59
N PRO A 90 -19.88 9.65 6.19
CA PRO A 90 -21.18 9.81 6.85
C PRO A 90 -22.38 9.59 5.92
N ARG A 91 -22.30 10.01 4.65
CA ARG A 91 -23.43 9.92 3.71
C ARG A 91 -23.79 8.47 3.32
N PRO A 92 -22.86 7.63 2.80
CA PRO A 92 -23.17 6.23 2.47
C PRO A 92 -23.73 5.42 3.64
N ILE A 93 -23.32 5.74 4.88
CA ILE A 93 -23.77 5.04 6.09
C ILE A 93 -25.20 5.45 6.46
N ILE A 94 -25.54 6.74 6.29
CA ILE A 94 -26.91 7.24 6.48
C ILE A 94 -27.86 6.68 5.42
N ASP A 95 -27.42 6.56 4.16
CA ASP A 95 -28.22 5.97 3.07
C ASP A 95 -28.49 4.46 3.24
N CYS A 96 -27.69 3.76 4.05
CA CYS A 96 -27.95 2.38 4.46
C CYS A 96 -28.95 2.24 5.62
N GLY A 97 -29.36 3.36 6.24
CA GLY A 97 -30.13 3.37 7.48
C GLY A 97 -29.47 2.54 8.59
N TRP A 98 -30.26 1.75 9.31
CA TRP A 98 -29.79 0.99 10.47
C TRP A 98 -28.71 -0.07 10.18
N LEU A 99 -28.59 -0.54 8.93
CA LEU A 99 -27.54 -1.48 8.54
C LEU A 99 -26.19 -0.80 8.25
N GLY A 100 -26.15 0.52 8.08
CA GLY A 100 -24.91 1.24 7.75
C GLY A 100 -23.84 1.13 8.84
N LEU A 101 -24.22 1.26 10.11
CA LEU A 101 -23.27 1.17 11.22
C LEU A 101 -22.76 -0.26 11.49
N PRO A 102 -23.61 -1.32 11.49
CA PRO A 102 -23.14 -2.70 11.47
C PRO A 102 -22.23 -3.03 10.29
N LEU A 103 -22.56 -2.55 9.08
CA LEU A 103 -21.73 -2.74 7.89
C LEU A 103 -20.35 -2.09 8.06
N ALA A 104 -20.30 -0.83 8.49
CA ALA A 104 -19.06 -0.11 8.74
C ALA A 104 -18.19 -0.84 9.78
N ALA A 105 -18.77 -1.25 10.91
CA ALA A 105 -18.07 -2.00 11.95
C ALA A 105 -17.55 -3.37 11.45
N ALA A 106 -18.32 -4.08 10.63
CA ALA A 106 -17.93 -5.37 10.06
C ALA A 106 -16.77 -5.23 9.05
N VAL A 107 -16.87 -4.31 8.09
CA VAL A 107 -15.81 -4.07 7.08
C VAL A 107 -14.54 -3.56 7.76
N PHE A 108 -14.64 -2.59 8.67
CA PHE A 108 -13.52 -2.08 9.45
C PHE A 108 -12.80 -3.18 10.25
N SER A 109 -13.56 -4.06 10.93
CA SER A 109 -12.99 -5.20 11.67
C SER A 109 -12.28 -6.19 10.75
N LEU A 110 -12.80 -6.39 9.54
CA LEU A 110 -12.23 -7.30 8.56
C LEU A 110 -10.97 -6.72 7.90
N GLN A 111 -10.94 -5.41 7.61
CA GLN A 111 -9.76 -4.67 7.15
C GLN A 111 -8.60 -4.78 8.15
N VAL A 112 -8.87 -4.59 9.46
CA VAL A 112 -7.86 -4.78 10.53
C VAL A 112 -7.34 -6.22 10.53
N TYR A 113 -8.23 -7.22 10.42
CA TYR A 113 -7.83 -8.62 10.37
C TYR A 113 -6.95 -8.94 9.15
N THR A 114 -7.30 -8.49 7.95
CA THR A 114 -6.56 -8.80 6.73
C THR A 114 -5.25 -8.02 6.61
N ALA A 115 -5.17 -6.79 7.13
CA ALA A 115 -3.92 -6.03 7.23
C ALA A 115 -2.92 -6.72 8.19
N LEU A 116 -3.40 -7.19 9.35
CA LEU A 116 -2.60 -8.00 10.28
C LEU A 116 -2.17 -9.33 9.64
N LEU A 117 -3.04 -9.97 8.86
CA LEU A 117 -2.76 -11.22 8.15
C LEU A 117 -1.69 -11.05 7.07
N LEU A 118 -1.75 -9.95 6.31
CA LEU A 118 -0.77 -9.61 5.28
C LEU A 118 0.61 -9.31 5.88
N GLY A 119 0.67 -8.55 6.99
CA GLY A 119 1.95 -8.31 7.69
C GLY A 119 2.59 -9.58 8.24
N ARG A 120 1.77 -10.54 8.70
CA ARG A 120 2.22 -11.89 9.11
C ARG A 120 2.70 -12.72 7.92
N CYS A 121 2.14 -12.55 6.72
CA CYS A 121 2.66 -13.17 5.50
C CYS A 121 4.08 -12.70 5.22
N TRP A 122 4.36 -11.40 5.39
CA TRP A 122 5.71 -10.87 5.18
C TRP A 122 6.75 -11.44 6.15
N VAL A 123 6.48 -11.42 7.46
CA VAL A 123 7.40 -12.02 8.47
C VAL A 123 7.64 -13.50 8.20
N LEU A 124 6.64 -14.22 7.66
CA LEU A 124 6.78 -15.64 7.33
C LEU A 124 7.50 -15.91 6.00
N ALA A 125 7.50 -14.95 5.07
CA ALA A 125 8.34 -15.01 3.87
C ALA A 125 9.81 -14.75 4.22
N GLU A 126 10.07 -13.77 5.10
CA GLU A 126 11.41 -13.40 5.61
C GLU A 126 12.07 -14.55 6.43
N ASP A 127 11.27 -15.41 7.09
CA ASP A 127 11.71 -16.66 7.75
C ASP A 127 12.10 -17.79 6.77
N ILE A 128 11.57 -17.77 5.55
CA ILE A 128 11.82 -18.78 4.52
C ILE A 128 12.99 -18.34 3.62
N ASP A 129 12.96 -17.11 3.13
CA ASP A 129 14.02 -16.48 2.33
C ASP A 129 14.33 -15.07 2.87
N PRO A 130 15.39 -14.89 3.69
CA PRO A 130 15.76 -13.58 4.21
C PRO A 130 16.23 -12.61 3.11
N SER A 131 16.67 -13.12 1.96
CA SER A 131 17.15 -12.28 0.85
C SER A 131 16.01 -11.61 0.07
N ILE A 132 14.74 -11.96 0.34
CA ILE A 132 13.57 -11.31 -0.26
C ILE A 132 13.52 -9.80 0.05
N VAL A 133 14.07 -9.39 1.20
CA VAL A 133 14.13 -8.01 1.70
C VAL A 133 15.04 -7.14 0.82
N GLU A 134 16.17 -7.69 0.37
CA GLU A 134 17.13 -6.98 -0.49
C GLU A 134 16.77 -7.12 -1.99
N LYS A 135 16.19 -8.25 -2.38
CA LYS A 135 15.86 -8.57 -3.78
C LYS A 135 14.59 -7.89 -4.30
N SER A 136 13.62 -7.53 -3.44
CA SER A 136 12.36 -6.91 -3.89
C SER A 136 12.01 -5.61 -3.20
N ARG A 137 11.94 -4.55 -4.01
CA ARG A 137 11.36 -3.24 -3.66
C ARG A 137 9.83 -3.27 -3.50
N TYR A 138 9.17 -4.28 -4.07
CA TYR A 138 7.71 -4.38 -4.16
C TYR A 138 7.22 -5.59 -3.34
N PRO A 139 7.05 -5.46 -2.01
CA PRO A 139 6.88 -6.59 -1.11
C PRO A 139 5.59 -7.39 -1.37
N TYR A 140 4.48 -6.72 -1.69
CA TYR A 140 3.22 -7.41 -2.02
C TYR A 140 3.39 -8.30 -3.28
N ALA A 141 3.98 -7.77 -4.34
CA ALA A 141 4.25 -8.52 -5.57
C ALA A 141 5.24 -9.68 -5.35
N ALA A 142 6.18 -9.54 -4.40
CA ALA A 142 7.09 -10.60 -4.00
C ALA A 142 6.39 -11.75 -3.25
N LEU A 143 5.44 -11.46 -2.35
CA LEU A 143 4.61 -12.50 -1.72
C LEU A 143 3.78 -13.26 -2.76
N ALA A 144 3.22 -12.56 -3.75
CA ALA A 144 2.50 -13.17 -4.86
C ALA A 144 3.42 -14.08 -5.71
N TYR A 145 4.65 -13.63 -6.01
CA TYR A 145 5.66 -14.42 -6.71
C TYR A 145 6.03 -15.70 -5.93
N MET A 146 6.37 -15.56 -4.65
CA MET A 146 6.81 -16.65 -3.78
C MET A 146 5.71 -17.71 -3.54
N THR A 147 4.45 -17.29 -3.50
CA THR A 147 3.33 -18.20 -3.17
C THR A 147 2.57 -18.72 -4.39
N MET A 148 2.53 -17.99 -5.50
CA MET A 148 1.68 -18.29 -6.66
C MET A 148 2.37 -18.07 -8.03
N GLY A 149 3.66 -17.76 -8.04
CA GLY A 149 4.47 -17.65 -9.26
C GLY A 149 4.34 -16.32 -10.02
N SER A 150 5.09 -16.23 -11.11
CA SER A 150 5.28 -14.99 -11.88
C SER A 150 4.01 -14.42 -12.50
N THR A 151 3.07 -15.26 -12.96
CA THR A 151 1.79 -14.80 -13.53
C THR A 151 0.94 -14.07 -12.49
N MET A 152 0.78 -14.66 -11.30
CA MET A 152 0.01 -14.04 -10.23
C MET A 152 0.72 -12.80 -9.65
N SER A 153 2.06 -12.81 -9.59
CA SER A 153 2.83 -11.61 -9.24
C SER A 153 2.50 -10.43 -10.17
N LYS A 154 2.53 -10.63 -11.50
CA LYS A 154 2.16 -9.59 -12.49
C LYS A 154 0.73 -9.09 -12.33
N VAL A 155 -0.24 -10.00 -12.17
CA VAL A 155 -1.66 -9.64 -11.96
C VAL A 155 -1.81 -8.80 -10.69
N VAL A 156 -1.11 -9.16 -9.61
CA VAL A 156 -1.15 -8.43 -8.34
C VAL A 156 -0.49 -7.07 -8.44
N THR A 157 0.65 -6.92 -9.14
CA THR A 157 1.24 -5.59 -9.38
C THR A 157 0.28 -4.70 -10.16
N VAL A 158 -0.29 -5.17 -11.29
CA VAL A 158 -1.24 -4.38 -12.09
C VAL A 158 -2.48 -4.01 -11.27
N LEU A 159 -2.99 -4.91 -10.43
CA LEU A 159 -4.14 -4.61 -9.56
C LEU A 159 -3.81 -3.54 -8.51
N LEU A 160 -2.62 -3.59 -7.91
CA LEU A 160 -2.13 -2.55 -7.00
C LEU A 160 -1.96 -1.20 -7.71
N ASP A 161 -1.32 -1.21 -8.89
CA ASP A 161 -1.08 -0.01 -9.70
C ASP A 161 -2.40 0.70 -10.03
N VAL A 162 -3.38 -0.04 -10.55
CA VAL A 162 -4.69 0.49 -10.94
C VAL A 162 -5.50 0.93 -9.71
N THR A 163 -5.33 0.29 -8.55
CA THR A 163 -5.96 0.73 -7.29
C THR A 163 -5.39 2.08 -6.82
N VAL A 164 -4.06 2.22 -6.76
CA VAL A 164 -3.40 3.47 -6.35
C VAL A 164 -3.63 4.59 -7.36
N PHE A 165 -3.66 4.27 -8.66
CA PHE A 165 -4.04 5.20 -9.71
C PHE A 165 -5.50 5.67 -9.55
N GLY A 166 -6.43 4.72 -9.38
CA GLY A 166 -7.85 5.00 -9.19
C GLY A 166 -8.10 5.90 -7.99
N ALA A 167 -7.38 5.69 -6.88
CA ALA A 167 -7.48 6.51 -5.67
C ALA A 167 -7.13 8.00 -5.90
N GLY A 168 -6.34 8.34 -6.93
CA GLY A 168 -6.05 9.73 -7.30
C GLY A 168 -7.26 10.50 -7.85
N VAL A 169 -8.23 9.80 -8.48
CA VAL A 169 -9.40 10.43 -9.11
C VAL A 169 -10.39 11.04 -8.10
N PRO A 170 -10.89 10.33 -7.07
CA PRO A 170 -11.77 10.92 -6.06
C PRO A 170 -11.04 11.98 -5.21
N ASN A 171 -9.71 11.83 -5.03
CA ASN A 171 -8.88 12.82 -4.37
C ASN A 171 -8.89 14.16 -5.13
N LEU A 172 -8.63 14.15 -6.44
CA LEU A 172 -8.66 15.35 -7.26
C LEU A 172 -10.07 15.98 -7.34
N LEU A 173 -11.12 15.15 -7.43
CA LEU A 173 -12.53 15.59 -7.43
C LEU A 173 -12.95 16.29 -6.12
N VAL A 174 -12.61 15.73 -4.95
CA VAL A 174 -12.94 16.39 -3.67
C VAL A 174 -12.14 17.67 -3.49
N ALA A 175 -10.87 17.70 -3.92
CA ALA A 175 -10.07 18.92 -3.89
C ALA A 175 -10.66 20.04 -4.78
N SER A 176 -11.13 19.72 -6.00
CA SER A 176 -11.73 20.74 -6.88
C SER A 176 -13.08 21.25 -6.38
N GLN A 177 -13.92 20.36 -5.85
CA GLN A 177 -15.18 20.72 -5.20
C GLN A 177 -14.97 21.62 -3.96
N ASN A 178 -13.91 21.37 -3.19
CA ASN A 178 -13.57 22.17 -2.03
C ASN A 178 -13.12 23.60 -2.41
N ILE A 179 -12.38 23.78 -3.52
CA ILE A 179 -12.01 25.12 -3.99
C ILE A 179 -13.23 25.88 -4.53
N GLN A 180 -14.14 25.24 -5.27
CA GLN A 180 -15.41 25.90 -5.64
C GLN A 180 -16.20 26.32 -4.39
N LEU A 181 -16.32 25.43 -3.39
CA LEU A 181 -17.00 25.74 -2.13
C LEU A 181 -16.38 26.95 -1.42
N LEU A 182 -15.04 27.05 -1.38
CA LEU A 182 -14.32 28.18 -0.81
C LEU A 182 -14.64 29.49 -1.55
N GLY A 183 -14.54 29.49 -2.88
CA GLY A 183 -14.83 30.66 -3.72
C GLY A 183 -16.27 31.15 -3.58
N LEU A 184 -17.24 30.24 -3.71
CA LEU A 184 -18.67 30.54 -3.57
C LEU A 184 -19.03 31.13 -2.20
N LYS A 185 -18.46 30.60 -1.12
CA LYS A 185 -18.80 31.00 0.26
C LYS A 185 -18.06 32.28 0.67
N MET A 186 -16.76 32.42 0.39
CA MET A 186 -16.02 33.65 0.70
C MET A 186 -16.46 34.85 -0.15
N SER A 187 -16.84 34.62 -1.41
CA SER A 187 -17.17 35.71 -2.35
C SER A 187 -18.65 36.12 -2.35
N GLU A 188 -19.45 35.70 -1.36
CA GLU A 188 -20.91 35.97 -1.33
C GLU A 188 -21.61 35.58 -2.65
N GLN A 189 -21.31 34.39 -3.17
CA GLN A 189 -21.81 33.87 -4.47
C GLN A 189 -21.34 34.63 -5.74
N ARG A 190 -20.48 35.66 -5.64
CA ARG A 190 -20.04 36.45 -6.81
C ARG A 190 -19.01 35.74 -7.71
N PHE A 191 -18.23 34.80 -7.16
CA PHE A 191 -17.32 33.93 -7.91
C PHE A 191 -17.84 32.49 -7.92
N ASP A 192 -18.73 32.16 -8.86
CA ASP A 192 -19.05 30.77 -9.20
C ASP A 192 -18.20 30.30 -10.39
N VAL A 193 -17.16 29.52 -10.10
CA VAL A 193 -16.37 28.78 -11.10
C VAL A 193 -16.55 27.30 -10.81
N SER A 194 -17.23 26.60 -11.73
CA SER A 194 -17.55 25.18 -11.58
C SER A 194 -16.32 24.32 -11.27
N PHE A 195 -16.48 23.34 -10.38
CA PHE A 195 -15.44 22.40 -9.98
C PHE A 195 -14.78 21.64 -11.14
N CYS A 196 -15.42 21.53 -12.32
CA CYS A 196 -14.79 21.01 -13.55
C CYS A 196 -13.52 21.82 -13.92
N TYR A 197 -13.63 23.15 -13.95
CA TYR A 197 -12.48 24.02 -14.24
C TYR A 197 -11.41 23.92 -13.15
N TRP A 198 -11.83 23.84 -11.87
CA TRP A 198 -10.90 23.62 -10.77
C TRP A 198 -10.21 22.25 -10.81
N LEU A 199 -10.84 21.21 -11.38
CA LEU A 199 -10.24 19.90 -11.57
C LEU A 199 -9.06 19.98 -12.54
N VAL A 200 -9.25 20.65 -13.68
CA VAL A 200 -8.19 20.89 -14.67
C VAL A 200 -7.08 21.78 -14.08
N VAL A 201 -7.44 22.88 -13.40
CA VAL A 201 -6.47 23.79 -12.76
C VAL A 201 -5.64 23.06 -11.70
N LEU A 202 -6.26 22.24 -10.84
CA LEU A 202 -5.54 21.43 -9.85
C LEU A 202 -4.66 20.37 -10.49
N GLY A 203 -5.13 19.68 -11.55
CA GLY A 203 -4.30 18.72 -12.28
C GLY A 203 -3.04 19.35 -12.85
N VAL A 204 -3.16 20.55 -13.44
CA VAL A 204 -2.01 21.32 -13.96
C VAL A 204 -1.10 21.82 -12.82
N LEU A 205 -1.67 22.32 -11.72
CA LEU A 205 -0.91 22.79 -10.55
C LEU A 205 -0.16 21.66 -9.84
N LEU A 206 -0.73 20.45 -9.81
CA LEU A 206 -0.12 19.27 -9.18
C LEU A 206 0.93 18.61 -10.06
N CYS A 207 0.89 18.73 -11.40
CA CYS A 207 1.92 18.17 -12.29
C CYS A 207 3.37 18.49 -11.85
N PRO A 208 3.79 19.76 -11.65
CA PRO A 208 5.15 20.07 -11.22
C PRO A 208 5.47 19.57 -9.80
N VAL A 209 4.46 19.47 -8.92
CA VAL A 209 4.63 18.88 -7.58
C VAL A 209 4.87 17.36 -7.69
N MET A 210 4.13 16.69 -8.57
CA MET A 210 4.25 15.27 -8.87
C MET A 210 5.57 14.91 -9.56
N TRP A 211 6.22 15.83 -10.28
CA TRP A 211 7.54 15.57 -10.88
C TRP A 211 8.66 15.38 -9.84
N LEU A 212 8.52 15.97 -8.64
CA LEU A 212 9.50 15.87 -7.57
C LEU A 212 9.69 14.40 -7.10
N GLY A 213 10.87 14.11 -6.56
CA GLY A 213 11.10 12.87 -5.84
C GLY A 213 10.33 12.84 -4.53
N SER A 214 10.20 11.66 -3.91
CA SER A 214 9.61 11.56 -2.57
C SER A 214 10.33 12.51 -1.59
N PRO A 215 9.60 13.29 -0.76
CA PRO A 215 10.21 14.23 0.18
C PRO A 215 11.28 13.59 1.07
N LYS A 216 12.47 14.20 1.12
CA LYS A 216 13.61 13.70 1.91
C LYS A 216 13.27 13.55 3.40
N ASP A 217 12.41 14.42 3.91
CA ASP A 217 12.03 14.51 5.32
C ASP A 217 10.61 13.96 5.59
N MET A 218 10.34 12.73 5.17
CA MET A 218 9.07 12.00 5.41
C MET A 218 8.55 12.14 6.86
N LYS A 219 9.47 12.19 7.85
CA LYS A 219 9.18 12.36 9.28
C LYS A 219 8.35 13.61 9.59
N TRP A 220 8.67 14.74 8.97
CA TRP A 220 7.90 15.98 9.19
C TRP A 220 6.56 15.92 8.49
N LEU A 221 6.49 15.40 7.26
CA LEU A 221 5.25 15.27 6.49
C LEU A 221 4.20 14.45 7.24
N ALA A 222 4.56 13.27 7.75
CA ALA A 222 3.63 12.41 8.49
C ALA A 222 3.12 13.06 9.80
N VAL A 223 3.96 13.83 10.49
CA VAL A 223 3.54 14.60 11.68
C VAL A 223 2.58 15.72 11.28
N THR A 224 2.92 16.52 10.26
CA THR A 224 2.04 17.62 9.80
C THR A 224 0.70 17.09 9.31
N SER A 225 0.69 15.95 8.59
CA SER A 225 -0.54 15.32 8.12
C SER A 225 -1.47 14.94 9.26
N VAL A 226 -0.99 14.19 10.26
CA VAL A 226 -1.85 13.76 11.37
C VAL A 226 -2.32 14.94 12.23
N CYS A 227 -1.50 15.98 12.39
CA CYS A 227 -1.96 17.25 12.96
C CYS A 227 -3.11 17.87 12.13
N THR A 228 -2.96 17.94 10.80
CA THR A 228 -4.00 18.44 9.89
C THR A 228 -5.28 17.59 9.92
N VAL A 229 -5.19 16.26 9.93
CA VAL A 229 -6.36 15.36 10.05
C VAL A 229 -7.12 15.60 11.36
N CYS A 230 -6.39 15.74 12.48
CA CYS A 230 -6.99 16.08 13.78
C CYS A 230 -7.61 17.48 13.81
N SER A 231 -6.95 18.49 13.22
CA SER A 231 -7.52 19.84 13.09
C SER A 231 -8.77 19.86 12.21
N VAL A 232 -8.77 19.12 11.10
CA VAL A 232 -9.94 18.94 10.22
C VAL A 232 -11.10 18.30 10.96
N ALA A 233 -10.86 17.25 11.77
CA ALA A 233 -11.90 16.65 12.59
C ALA A 233 -12.52 17.66 13.57
N VAL A 234 -11.69 18.37 14.35
CA VAL A 234 -12.15 19.36 15.34
C VAL A 234 -12.88 20.53 14.67
N LEU A 235 -12.36 21.08 13.57
CA LEU A 235 -13.02 22.16 12.82
C LEU A 235 -14.33 21.71 12.16
N THR A 236 -14.42 20.43 11.76
CA THR A 236 -15.68 19.84 11.28
C THR A 236 -16.69 19.77 12.42
N TRP A 237 -16.28 19.31 13.61
CA TRP A 237 -17.17 19.22 14.77
C TRP A 237 -17.65 20.59 15.26
N THR A 238 -16.79 21.61 15.30
CA THR A 238 -17.22 22.97 15.66
C THR A 238 -18.22 23.51 14.64
N CYS A 239 -18.02 23.31 13.33
CA CYS A 239 -19.00 23.72 12.32
C CYS A 239 -20.36 23.02 12.44
N ILE A 240 -20.41 21.76 12.89
CA ILE A 240 -21.68 21.02 13.09
C ILE A 240 -22.39 21.49 14.37
N VAL A 241 -21.63 21.77 15.44
CA VAL A 241 -22.18 22.19 16.74
C VAL A 241 -22.57 23.67 16.76
N GLN A 242 -21.89 24.52 15.99
CA GLN A 242 -22.20 25.95 15.81
C GLN A 242 -23.21 26.23 14.68
N ASP A 243 -23.82 25.19 14.10
CA ASP A 243 -24.90 25.38 13.14
C ASP A 243 -26.20 25.71 13.89
N ASP A 244 -26.61 26.97 13.87
CA ASP A 244 -27.84 27.48 14.48
C ASP A 244 -29.13 27.13 13.70
N ALA A 245 -29.05 26.51 12.51
CA ALA A 245 -30.21 26.20 11.67
C ALA A 245 -31.06 25.04 12.24
N ILE A 246 -31.78 25.33 13.34
CA ILE A 246 -32.81 24.58 14.08
C ILE A 246 -32.98 23.12 13.63
N LEU A 247 -32.80 22.18 14.57
CA LEU A 247 -33.21 20.75 14.48
C LEU A 247 -34.46 20.58 13.60
N SER A 248 -34.26 20.30 12.32
CA SER A 248 -35.32 20.55 11.35
C SER A 248 -36.34 19.44 11.47
N ALA A 249 -37.58 19.79 11.84
CA ALA A 249 -38.66 18.82 12.08
C ALA A 249 -39.06 18.02 10.83
N THR A 250 -38.44 18.30 9.69
CA THR A 250 -38.51 17.58 8.40
C THR A 250 -37.32 16.65 8.15
N ALA A 251 -36.45 16.44 9.15
CA ALA A 251 -35.45 15.37 9.15
C ALA A 251 -36.16 14.02 9.00
N ARG A 252 -36.24 13.53 7.75
CA ARG A 252 -36.77 12.20 7.46
C ARG A 252 -36.06 11.18 8.35
N SER A 253 -36.84 10.30 8.95
CA SER A 253 -36.37 9.20 9.78
C SER A 253 -35.09 8.59 9.19
N PRO A 254 -33.95 8.60 9.92
CA PRO A 254 -32.73 7.89 9.51
C PRO A 254 -32.97 6.39 9.31
N TRP A 255 -34.10 5.89 9.80
CA TRP A 255 -34.58 4.53 9.77
C TRP A 255 -35.47 4.26 8.54
N ALA A 256 -35.08 4.81 7.38
CA ALA A 256 -35.63 4.35 6.09
C ALA A 256 -35.31 2.86 5.90
N GLY A 257 -36.16 2.14 5.18
CA GLY A 257 -35.97 0.71 4.93
C GLY A 257 -34.65 0.46 4.17
N PRO A 258 -33.79 -0.47 4.64
CA PRO A 258 -32.48 -0.66 4.03
C PRO A 258 -32.61 -1.18 2.60
N SER A 259 -32.01 -0.47 1.64
CA SER A 259 -31.91 -0.95 0.26
C SER A 259 -30.61 -1.74 0.06
N TRP A 260 -30.72 -2.92 -0.55
CA TRP A 260 -29.56 -3.77 -0.85
C TRP A 260 -28.59 -3.11 -1.85
N GLU A 261 -29.11 -2.24 -2.72
CA GLU A 261 -28.34 -1.43 -3.66
C GLU A 261 -27.44 -0.41 -2.93
N ALA A 262 -27.99 0.39 -2.01
CA ALA A 262 -27.18 1.28 -1.17
C ALA A 262 -26.21 0.52 -0.26
N LEU A 263 -26.62 -0.63 0.30
CA LEU A 263 -25.74 -1.45 1.15
C LEU A 263 -24.51 -1.96 0.39
N ALA A 264 -24.67 -2.36 -0.88
CA ALA A 264 -23.57 -2.82 -1.72
C ALA A 264 -22.64 -1.67 -2.17
N VAL A 265 -23.21 -0.53 -2.55
CA VAL A 265 -22.41 0.67 -2.91
C VAL A 265 -21.66 1.22 -1.70
N ALA A 266 -22.30 1.29 -0.53
CA ALA A 266 -21.66 1.71 0.71
C ALA A 266 -20.58 0.73 1.17
N TYR A 267 -20.76 -0.59 1.00
CA TYR A 267 -19.68 -1.56 1.20
C TYR A 267 -18.47 -1.21 0.32
N GLY A 268 -18.69 -0.91 -0.97
CA GLY A 268 -17.61 -0.52 -1.89
C GLY A 268 -16.88 0.74 -1.43
N ILE A 269 -17.61 1.78 -1.00
CA ILE A 269 -16.99 3.01 -0.49
C ILE A 269 -16.23 2.75 0.83
N ILE A 270 -16.81 2.01 1.79
CA ILE A 270 -16.16 1.69 3.07
C ILE A 270 -14.94 0.77 2.85
N ALA A 271 -15.00 -0.14 1.88
CA ALA A 271 -13.90 -0.99 1.44
C ALA A 271 -12.73 -0.20 0.83
N PHE A 272 -13.03 0.89 0.10
CA PHE A 272 -12.02 1.82 -0.40
C PHE A 272 -11.41 2.65 0.74
N GLN A 273 -12.25 3.33 1.55
CA GLN A 273 -11.80 4.33 2.53
C GLN A 273 -11.01 3.77 3.73
N PHE A 274 -11.08 2.45 3.96
CA PHE A 274 -10.29 1.77 4.99
C PHE A 274 -9.23 0.82 4.43
N ASP A 275 -8.96 0.83 3.11
CA ASP A 275 -7.91 -0.01 2.53
C ASP A 275 -6.51 0.54 2.86
N VAL A 276 -5.69 -0.30 3.48
CA VAL A 276 -4.25 -0.04 3.72
C VAL A 276 -3.35 -1.04 3.00
N HIS A 277 -3.92 -2.08 2.37
CA HIS A 277 -3.19 -3.26 1.91
C HIS A 277 -2.11 -2.95 0.85
N PRO A 278 -2.28 -1.98 -0.08
CA PRO A 278 -1.22 -1.63 -1.03
C PRO A 278 0.06 -1.09 -0.38
N MET A 279 -0.06 -0.36 0.74
CA MET A 279 1.05 0.38 1.34
C MET A 279 1.55 -0.22 2.67
N ILE A 280 0.76 -1.07 3.34
CA ILE A 280 1.09 -1.58 4.67
C ILE A 280 2.40 -2.38 4.71
N LEU A 281 2.73 -3.09 3.63
CA LEU A 281 3.98 -3.83 3.51
C LEU A 281 5.19 -2.93 3.21
N THR A 282 4.99 -1.82 2.51
CA THR A 282 6.02 -0.78 2.30
C THR A 282 6.37 -0.13 3.65
N VAL A 283 5.35 0.27 4.41
CA VAL A 283 5.53 0.79 5.78
C VAL A 283 6.20 -0.25 6.69
N GLN A 284 5.86 -1.54 6.56
CA GLN A 284 6.51 -2.62 7.31
C GLN A 284 8.00 -2.78 6.97
N MET A 285 8.38 -2.69 5.70
CA MET A 285 9.78 -2.76 5.26
C MET A 285 10.62 -1.64 5.85
N ASP A 286 10.05 -0.44 5.97
CA ASP A 286 10.70 0.75 6.50
C ASP A 286 10.85 0.77 8.04
N MET A 287 10.19 -0.14 8.79
CA MET A 287 10.24 -0.17 10.26
C MET A 287 11.53 -0.81 10.82
N GLN A 288 12.15 -0.18 11.84
CA GLN A 288 13.25 -0.78 12.63
C GLN A 288 12.87 -2.13 13.27
N HIS A 289 11.57 -2.32 13.54
CA HIS A 289 11.03 -3.47 14.25
C HIS A 289 9.71 -3.91 13.62
N LYS A 290 9.80 -4.61 12.48
CA LYS A 290 8.67 -5.16 11.71
C LYS A 290 7.60 -5.84 12.58
N ASN A 291 8.03 -6.55 13.64
CA ASN A 291 7.16 -7.27 14.57
C ASN A 291 6.24 -6.36 15.43
N LYS A 292 6.49 -5.05 15.45
CA LYS A 292 5.64 -4.05 16.12
C LYS A 292 4.55 -3.49 15.20
N LEU A 293 4.52 -3.86 13.91
CA LEU A 293 3.50 -3.40 12.93
C LEU A 293 2.06 -3.65 13.41
N GLY A 294 1.80 -4.79 14.06
CA GLY A 294 0.45 -5.10 14.56
C GLY A 294 -0.07 -4.11 15.60
N LYS A 295 0.84 -3.43 16.32
CA LYS A 295 0.51 -2.31 17.20
C LYS A 295 0.22 -1.05 16.40
N ALA A 296 1.05 -0.71 15.41
CA ALA A 296 0.84 0.43 14.51
C ALA A 296 -0.52 0.37 13.79
N ILE A 297 -0.87 -0.80 13.24
CA ILE A 297 -2.17 -1.04 12.61
C ILE A 297 -3.30 -0.75 13.60
N LEU A 298 -3.32 -1.43 14.76
CA LEU A 298 -4.43 -1.28 15.69
C LEU A 298 -4.58 0.15 16.21
N THR A 299 -3.48 0.86 16.53
CA THR A 299 -3.55 2.24 16.99
C THR A 299 -4.01 3.20 15.89
N SER A 300 -3.59 3.01 14.65
CA SER A 300 -3.98 3.87 13.52
C SER A 300 -5.45 3.69 13.17
N PHE A 301 -5.92 2.45 13.06
CA PHE A 301 -7.33 2.14 12.86
C PHE A 301 -8.18 2.66 14.03
N LEU A 302 -7.76 2.48 15.28
CA LEU A 302 -8.52 2.97 16.45
C LEU A 302 -8.66 4.50 16.46
N VAL A 303 -7.60 5.24 16.15
CA VAL A 303 -7.64 6.72 16.06
C VAL A 303 -8.56 7.15 14.91
N THR A 304 -8.32 6.67 13.69
CA THR A 304 -9.12 7.05 12.52
C THR A 304 -10.59 6.65 12.68
N GLY A 305 -10.86 5.45 13.20
CA GLY A 305 -12.19 4.95 13.51
C GLY A 305 -12.92 5.83 14.54
N LEU A 306 -12.24 6.31 15.59
CA LEU A 306 -12.83 7.23 16.55
C LEU A 306 -13.19 8.59 15.91
N LEU A 307 -12.29 9.17 15.10
CA LEU A 307 -12.55 10.44 14.41
C LEU A 307 -13.76 10.33 13.46
N PHE A 308 -13.82 9.25 12.68
CA PHE A 308 -14.94 8.93 11.78
C PHE A 308 -16.25 8.69 12.55
N MET A 309 -16.22 7.92 13.65
CA MET A 309 -17.40 7.59 14.46
C MET A 309 -18.02 8.85 15.11
N VAL A 310 -17.20 9.72 15.69
CA VAL A 310 -17.68 11.00 16.28
C VAL A 310 -18.28 11.90 15.20
N THR A 311 -17.60 12.04 14.05
CA THR A 311 -18.10 12.84 12.92
C THR A 311 -19.43 12.32 12.39
N THR A 312 -19.57 11.00 12.23
CA THR A 312 -20.79 10.37 11.73
C THR A 312 -21.94 10.46 12.73
N GLY A 313 -21.66 10.30 14.03
CA GLY A 313 -22.66 10.51 15.09
C GLY A 313 -23.20 11.93 15.13
N LEU A 314 -22.32 12.94 15.03
CA LEU A 314 -22.71 14.35 14.95
C LEU A 314 -23.51 14.66 13.67
N ALA A 315 -23.10 14.11 12.52
CA ALA A 315 -23.82 14.30 11.25
C ALA A 315 -25.23 13.67 11.26
N ILE A 316 -25.37 12.46 11.82
CA ILE A 316 -26.67 11.80 12.03
C ILE A 316 -27.55 12.66 12.93
N TRP A 317 -27.02 13.12 14.08
CA TRP A 317 -27.76 13.90 15.07
C TRP A 317 -28.22 15.26 14.53
N ARG A 318 -27.37 15.96 13.77
CA ARG A 318 -27.63 17.35 13.35
C ARG A 318 -28.38 17.48 12.02
N TYR A 319 -28.17 16.55 11.08
CA TYR A 319 -28.65 16.63 9.69
C TYR A 319 -29.44 15.41 9.20
N GLY A 320 -29.27 14.23 9.80
CA GLY A 320 -29.93 13.00 9.36
C GLY A 320 -29.78 12.73 7.85
N ALA A 321 -30.87 12.41 7.16
CA ALA A 321 -30.89 12.11 5.73
C ALA A 321 -30.51 13.28 4.79
N THR A 322 -30.25 14.49 5.31
CA THR A 322 -29.93 15.69 4.50
C THR A 322 -28.42 15.93 4.28
N VAL A 323 -27.55 15.15 4.92
CA VAL A 323 -26.09 15.19 4.73
C VAL A 323 -25.74 15.09 3.23
N ARG A 324 -24.73 15.83 2.77
CA ARG A 324 -24.20 15.75 1.39
C ARG A 324 -23.07 14.72 1.30
N SER A 325 -22.79 14.20 0.10
CA SER A 325 -21.72 13.21 -0.12
C SER A 325 -20.34 13.73 0.30
N ASN A 326 -20.06 15.01 0.05
CA ASN A 326 -19.00 15.77 0.72
C ASN A 326 -19.63 16.54 1.88
N LEU A 327 -19.31 16.17 3.13
CA LEU A 327 -19.87 16.76 4.34
C LEU A 327 -19.66 18.29 4.40
N LEU A 328 -18.51 18.79 3.94
CA LEU A 328 -18.16 20.22 4.01
C LEU A 328 -19.12 21.09 3.20
N GLN A 329 -19.66 20.57 2.09
CA GLN A 329 -20.65 21.28 1.28
C GLN A 329 -22.00 21.45 1.99
N GLY A 330 -22.28 20.69 3.06
CA GLY A 330 -23.48 20.84 3.88
C GLY A 330 -23.38 21.98 4.90
N LEU A 331 -22.17 22.38 5.28
CA LEU A 331 -21.93 23.23 6.44
C LEU A 331 -22.23 24.74 6.18
N PRO A 332 -22.67 25.50 7.20
CA PRO A 332 -22.89 26.94 7.10
C PRO A 332 -21.59 27.71 6.82
N ALA A 333 -21.70 28.89 6.21
CA ALA A 333 -20.54 29.73 5.91
C ALA A 333 -19.92 30.28 7.20
N SER A 334 -18.66 29.92 7.50
CA SER A 334 -18.02 30.27 8.77
C SER A 334 -16.50 30.29 8.65
N ALA A 335 -15.83 31.04 9.55
CA ALA A 335 -14.37 31.05 9.66
C ALA A 335 -13.76 29.64 9.86
N PRO A 336 -14.26 28.77 10.75
CA PRO A 336 -13.75 27.39 10.86
C PRO A 336 -13.99 26.57 9.58
N LEU A 337 -15.10 26.77 8.85
CA LEU A 337 -15.31 26.07 7.56
C LEU A 337 -14.22 26.46 6.55
N TYR A 338 -13.88 27.74 6.43
CA TYR A 338 -12.85 28.20 5.50
C TYR A 338 -11.47 27.58 5.79
N ALA A 339 -11.05 27.59 7.06
CA ALA A 339 -9.81 26.94 7.48
C ALA A 339 -9.84 25.43 7.18
N ASN A 340 -10.96 24.76 7.49
CA ASN A 340 -11.15 23.33 7.27
C ASN A 340 -11.07 22.95 5.78
N VAL A 341 -11.77 23.69 4.91
CA VAL A 341 -11.78 23.48 3.46
C VAL A 341 -10.38 23.63 2.85
N VAL A 342 -9.60 24.63 3.28
CA VAL A 342 -8.20 24.80 2.85
C VAL A 342 -7.34 23.64 3.36
N LEU A 343 -7.43 23.28 4.65
CA LEU A 343 -6.67 22.18 5.24
C LEU A 343 -6.95 20.83 4.58
N VAL A 344 -8.21 20.49 4.32
CA VAL A 344 -8.61 19.27 3.60
C VAL A 344 -8.05 19.26 2.18
N THR A 345 -8.11 20.40 1.47
CA THR A 345 -7.60 20.50 0.09
C THR A 345 -6.07 20.30 0.04
N VAL A 346 -5.33 20.97 0.93
CA VAL A 346 -3.87 20.81 1.05
C VAL A 346 -3.50 19.38 1.44
N GLN A 347 -4.20 18.78 2.41
CA GLN A 347 -3.94 17.41 2.85
C GLN A 347 -4.15 16.40 1.72
N ILE A 348 -5.27 16.49 0.99
CA ILE A 348 -5.55 15.58 -0.13
C ILE A 348 -4.49 15.72 -1.24
N CYS A 349 -4.03 16.93 -1.52
CA CYS A 349 -2.92 17.17 -2.45
C CYS A 349 -1.61 16.52 -1.99
N LEU A 350 -1.26 16.61 -0.70
CA LEU A 350 -0.06 15.97 -0.14
C LEU A 350 -0.17 14.44 -0.15
N SER A 351 -1.31 13.88 0.29
CA SER A 351 -1.54 12.43 0.28
C SER A 351 -1.52 11.84 -1.14
N MET A 352 -1.97 12.58 -2.17
CA MET A 352 -1.79 12.16 -3.57
C MET A 352 -0.32 12.08 -4.00
N VAL A 353 0.50 13.07 -3.64
CA VAL A 353 1.93 13.10 -4.00
C VAL A 353 2.70 11.96 -3.31
N VAL A 354 2.38 11.67 -2.04
CA VAL A 354 3.01 10.57 -1.29
C VAL A 354 2.50 9.21 -1.75
N GLY A 355 1.18 8.99 -1.81
CA GLY A 355 0.58 7.71 -2.19
C GLY A 355 0.87 7.31 -3.64
N GLY A 356 0.77 8.27 -4.58
CA GLY A 356 1.10 8.05 -5.98
C GLY A 356 2.60 7.80 -6.24
N SER A 357 3.48 8.12 -5.28
CA SER A 357 4.92 7.99 -5.49
C SER A 357 5.36 6.55 -5.78
N ALA A 358 4.72 5.55 -5.17
CA ALA A 358 5.04 4.13 -5.39
C ALA A 358 4.64 3.67 -6.80
N LEU A 359 3.43 4.02 -7.23
CA LEU A 359 2.91 3.79 -8.59
C LEU A 359 3.85 4.38 -9.67
N PHE A 360 4.26 5.63 -9.49
CA PHE A 360 5.18 6.26 -10.44
C PHE A 360 6.55 5.56 -10.47
N GLN A 361 7.07 5.11 -9.33
CA GLN A 361 8.36 4.41 -9.24
C GLN A 361 8.32 3.04 -9.93
N ASP A 362 7.24 2.28 -9.76
CA ASP A 362 7.08 0.98 -10.41
C ASP A 362 6.97 1.13 -11.94
N ILE A 363 6.15 2.07 -12.44
CA ILE A 363 5.99 2.27 -13.88
C ILE A 363 7.25 2.92 -14.50
N GLU A 364 7.98 3.76 -13.76
CA GLU A 364 9.32 4.24 -14.15
C GLU A 364 10.34 3.09 -14.25
N ASP A 365 10.40 2.19 -13.26
CA ASP A 365 11.27 1.01 -13.29
C ASP A 365 10.87 0.07 -14.47
N LYS A 366 9.57 -0.23 -14.68
CA LYS A 366 9.06 -1.04 -15.80
C LYS A 366 9.41 -0.47 -17.18
N LEU A 367 9.33 0.86 -17.35
CA LEU A 367 9.66 1.55 -18.59
C LEU A 367 11.16 1.86 -18.74
N ASN A 368 12.01 1.42 -17.79
CA ASN A 368 13.45 1.67 -17.75
C ASN A 368 13.80 3.17 -17.87
N ILE A 369 13.01 4.03 -17.20
CA ILE A 369 13.23 5.47 -17.17
C ILE A 369 14.31 5.79 -16.12
N PRO A 370 15.35 6.58 -16.43
CA PRO A 370 16.38 6.95 -15.46
C PRO A 370 15.78 7.80 -14.34
N ARG A 371 16.25 7.55 -13.10
CA ARG A 371 15.69 8.12 -11.86
C ARG A 371 15.88 9.63 -11.71
N ASP A 372 16.79 10.22 -12.48
CA ASP A 372 17.01 11.67 -12.53
C ASP A 372 15.80 12.43 -13.09
N MET A 373 15.86 13.77 -13.03
CA MET A 373 14.87 14.64 -13.69
C MET A 373 15.02 14.57 -15.21
N SER A 374 14.40 13.56 -15.82
CA SER A 374 14.34 13.38 -17.27
C SER A 374 12.98 13.82 -17.83
N TRP A 375 12.97 14.37 -19.05
CA TRP A 375 11.72 14.81 -19.69
C TRP A 375 10.70 13.66 -19.84
N ARG A 376 11.18 12.43 -20.02
CA ARG A 376 10.36 11.20 -20.05
C ARG A 376 9.60 10.99 -18.74
N ARG A 377 10.25 11.24 -17.60
CA ARG A 377 9.67 11.11 -16.25
C ARG A 377 8.60 12.17 -16.01
N CYS A 378 8.86 13.42 -16.40
CA CYS A 378 7.86 14.49 -16.35
C CYS A 378 6.65 14.18 -17.24
N ALA A 379 6.89 13.75 -18.49
CA ALA A 379 5.83 13.39 -19.44
C ALA A 379 4.97 12.21 -18.95
N LEU A 380 5.58 11.17 -18.36
CA LEU A 380 4.87 10.01 -17.79
C LEU A 380 3.97 10.42 -16.61
N ARG A 381 4.48 11.21 -15.66
CA ARG A 381 3.68 11.62 -14.50
C ARG A 381 2.56 12.58 -14.90
N SER A 382 2.84 13.51 -15.81
CA SER A 382 1.81 14.42 -16.33
C SER A 382 0.76 13.70 -17.19
N SER A 383 1.10 12.65 -17.94
CA SER A 383 0.08 11.88 -18.66
C SER A 383 -0.84 11.11 -17.71
N MET A 384 -0.31 10.54 -16.61
CA MET A 384 -1.14 9.91 -15.58
C MET A 384 -2.08 10.90 -14.90
N VAL A 385 -1.59 12.08 -14.51
CA VAL A 385 -2.45 13.14 -13.93
C VAL A 385 -3.49 13.62 -14.94
N ALA A 386 -3.14 13.73 -16.23
CA ALA A 386 -4.11 14.05 -17.29
C ALA A 386 -5.21 12.98 -17.43
N VAL A 387 -4.88 11.68 -17.36
CA VAL A 387 -5.90 10.62 -17.36
C VAL A 387 -6.77 10.66 -16.09
N MET A 388 -6.20 10.98 -14.92
CA MET A 388 -7.00 11.19 -13.70
C MET A 388 -8.01 12.35 -13.84
N VAL A 389 -7.59 13.48 -14.45
CA VAL A 389 -8.48 14.60 -14.79
C VAL A 389 -9.57 14.16 -15.75
N LEU A 390 -9.23 13.46 -16.85
CA LEU A 390 -10.20 12.99 -17.84
C LEU A 390 -11.25 12.02 -17.25
N LEU A 391 -10.84 11.16 -16.32
CA LEU A 391 -11.77 10.27 -15.60
C LEU A 391 -12.69 11.05 -14.65
N GLY A 392 -12.18 12.08 -13.97
CA GLY A 392 -13.01 12.98 -13.15
C GLY A 392 -13.96 13.87 -13.96
N GLU A 393 -13.57 14.29 -15.16
CA GLU A 393 -14.43 15.00 -16.12
C GLU A 393 -15.57 14.11 -16.67
N ALA A 394 -15.27 12.83 -16.91
CA ALA A 394 -16.23 11.84 -17.40
C ALA A 394 -17.20 11.37 -16.31
N VAL A 395 -16.72 11.16 -15.07
CA VAL A 395 -17.55 10.79 -13.91
C VAL A 395 -17.29 11.78 -12.76
N PRO A 396 -17.91 12.98 -12.79
CA PRO A 396 -17.73 14.02 -11.76
C PRO A 396 -18.40 13.72 -10.40
N ARG A 397 -18.41 12.45 -10.00
CA ARG A 397 -18.96 11.92 -8.74
C ARG A 397 -17.97 10.99 -8.06
N PHE A 398 -17.20 11.58 -7.13
CA PHE A 398 -16.17 10.87 -6.38
C PHE A 398 -16.73 9.68 -5.56
N ASP A 399 -17.99 9.75 -5.12
CA ASP A 399 -18.67 8.69 -4.39
C ASP A 399 -18.92 7.44 -5.25
N LEU A 400 -19.35 7.59 -6.51
CA LEU A 400 -19.46 6.49 -7.46
C LEU A 400 -18.08 5.88 -7.79
N VAL A 401 -17.06 6.74 -7.99
CA VAL A 401 -15.70 6.31 -8.31
C VAL A 401 -15.10 5.49 -7.15
N MET A 402 -15.25 5.92 -5.90
CA MET A 402 -14.80 5.15 -4.73
C MET A 402 -15.58 3.84 -4.57
N GLY A 403 -16.90 3.83 -4.80
CA GLY A 403 -17.73 2.63 -4.77
C GLY A 403 -17.28 1.59 -5.81
N LEU A 404 -16.93 2.05 -7.02
CA LEU A 404 -16.41 1.21 -8.09
C LEU A 404 -15.02 0.63 -7.77
N ILE A 405 -14.09 1.47 -7.30
CA ILE A 405 -12.71 1.03 -6.97
C ILE A 405 -12.72 0.06 -5.79
N GLY A 406 -13.40 0.37 -4.69
CA GLY A 406 -13.46 -0.51 -3.53
C GLY A 406 -14.31 -1.76 -3.77
N GLY A 407 -15.36 -1.64 -4.59
CA GLY A 407 -16.18 -2.77 -5.01
C GLY A 407 -15.42 -3.79 -5.86
N SER A 408 -14.51 -3.35 -6.74
CA SER A 408 -13.88 -4.22 -7.76
C SER A 408 -12.38 -4.47 -7.58
N LEU A 409 -11.60 -3.49 -7.10
CA LEU A 409 -10.13 -3.56 -7.05
C LEU A 409 -9.59 -3.86 -5.65
N THR A 410 -10.11 -3.20 -4.60
CA THR A 410 -9.65 -3.50 -3.23
C THR A 410 -10.16 -4.86 -2.76
N GLY A 411 -11.39 -5.26 -3.12
CA GLY A 411 -11.99 -6.57 -2.80
C GLY A 411 -11.04 -7.78 -2.88
N PRO A 412 -10.41 -8.05 -4.05
CA PRO A 412 -9.41 -9.10 -4.17
C PRO A 412 -8.12 -8.87 -3.36
N LEU A 413 -7.65 -7.62 -3.26
CA LEU A 413 -6.44 -7.23 -2.51
C LEU A 413 -6.58 -7.39 -0.99
N MET A 414 -7.80 -7.26 -0.44
CA MET A 414 -8.07 -7.42 0.99
C MET A 414 -8.58 -8.82 1.36
N PHE A 415 -9.59 -9.36 0.66
CA PHE A 415 -10.29 -10.58 1.11
C PHE A 415 -9.87 -11.88 0.41
N ILE A 416 -9.24 -11.82 -0.77
CA ILE A 416 -8.84 -13.02 -1.52
C ILE A 416 -7.36 -13.31 -1.33
N LEU A 417 -6.48 -12.34 -1.59
CA LEU A 417 -5.04 -12.56 -1.67
C LEU A 417 -4.36 -12.80 -0.29
N PRO A 418 -4.55 -11.97 0.75
CA PRO A 418 -3.89 -12.19 2.04
C PRO A 418 -4.20 -13.54 2.71
N PRO A 419 -5.46 -14.04 2.72
CA PRO A 419 -5.74 -15.37 3.28
C PRO A 419 -5.15 -16.53 2.46
N LEU A 420 -5.11 -16.41 1.13
CA LEU A 420 -4.47 -17.41 0.27
C LEU A 420 -2.96 -17.44 0.45
N PHE A 421 -2.30 -16.28 0.53
CA PHE A 421 -0.87 -16.17 0.81
C PHE A 421 -0.55 -16.78 2.18
N TYR A 422 -1.27 -16.43 3.24
CA TYR A 422 -1.07 -16.98 4.58
C TYR A 422 -1.21 -18.51 4.62
N ALA A 423 -2.24 -19.04 3.94
CA ALA A 423 -2.48 -20.48 3.85
C ALA A 423 -1.42 -21.22 3.00
N ARG A 424 -0.72 -20.55 2.08
CA ARG A 424 0.43 -21.14 1.36
C ARG A 424 1.73 -21.00 2.16
N LEU A 425 2.05 -19.82 2.68
CA LEU A 425 3.25 -19.55 3.48
C LEU A 425 3.34 -20.45 4.72
N ARG A 426 2.26 -20.64 5.49
CA ARG A 426 2.26 -21.60 6.62
C ARG A 426 2.41 -23.07 6.24
N ARG A 427 2.23 -23.43 4.96
CA ARG A 427 2.60 -24.77 4.46
C ARG A 427 4.08 -24.83 4.07
N MET A 428 4.62 -23.76 3.49
CA MET A 428 6.03 -23.68 3.10
C MET A 428 6.97 -23.56 4.31
N SER A 429 6.69 -22.68 5.28
CA SER A 429 7.50 -22.55 6.50
C SER A 429 7.50 -23.82 7.35
N TRP A 430 6.35 -24.49 7.47
CA TRP A 430 6.25 -25.78 8.15
C TRP A 430 7.09 -26.88 7.46
N ARG A 431 7.04 -26.96 6.11
CA ARG A 431 7.91 -27.86 5.33
C ARG A 431 9.39 -27.51 5.53
N ALA A 432 9.77 -26.25 5.43
CA ALA A 432 11.15 -25.79 5.60
C ALA A 432 11.70 -26.12 7.00
N ARG A 433 10.88 -25.99 8.05
CA ARG A 433 11.24 -26.34 9.43
C ARG A 433 11.45 -27.85 9.60
N LEU A 434 10.55 -28.69 9.06
CA LEU A 434 10.73 -30.15 9.07
C LEU A 434 11.98 -30.62 8.28
N LEU A 435 12.31 -29.94 7.18
CA LEU A 435 13.52 -30.24 6.40
C LEU A 435 14.79 -29.83 7.17
N LYS A 436 14.81 -28.63 7.77
CA LYS A 436 15.90 -28.19 8.67
C LYS A 436 16.08 -29.15 9.87
N GLU A 437 14.99 -29.62 10.48
CA GLU A 437 15.03 -30.59 11.59
C GLU A 437 15.50 -31.98 11.15
N SER A 438 15.14 -32.42 9.93
CA SER A 438 15.60 -33.69 9.35
C SER A 438 17.09 -33.66 9.00
N ALA A 439 17.61 -32.55 8.48
CA ALA A 439 19.04 -32.35 8.19
C ALA A 439 19.88 -32.16 9.47
N ALA A 440 19.30 -31.61 10.54
CA ALA A 440 19.95 -31.47 11.84
C ALA A 440 19.93 -32.75 12.70
N ALA A 441 19.26 -33.81 12.24
CA ALA A 441 19.31 -35.11 12.91
C ALA A 441 20.71 -35.73 12.76
N PRO A 442 21.34 -36.22 13.85
CA PRO A 442 22.63 -36.90 13.73
C PRO A 442 22.48 -38.15 12.85
N PRO A 443 23.51 -38.52 12.06
CA PRO A 443 23.45 -39.68 11.19
C PRO A 443 23.07 -40.92 11.99
N ALA A 444 22.18 -41.75 11.42
CA ALA A 444 21.71 -42.96 12.08
C ALA A 444 22.92 -43.83 12.49
N PRO A 445 22.92 -44.43 13.70
CA PRO A 445 24.01 -45.30 14.12
C PRO A 445 24.16 -46.43 13.11
N THR A 446 25.37 -46.56 12.54
CA THR A 446 25.66 -47.53 11.49
C THR A 446 25.30 -48.92 11.95
N LEU A 447 24.36 -49.56 11.24
CA LEU A 447 24.04 -50.98 11.45
C LEU A 447 25.33 -51.80 11.29
N PRO A 448 25.63 -52.74 12.21
CA PRO A 448 26.90 -53.45 12.21
C PRO A 448 27.01 -54.35 10.97
N TRP A 449 28.05 -54.10 10.17
CA TRP A 449 28.61 -55.00 9.15
C TRP A 449 27.62 -55.69 8.19
N VAL A 450 27.35 -55.03 7.06
CA VAL A 450 26.99 -55.73 5.82
C VAL A 450 28.29 -56.12 5.10
N PRO A 451 28.51 -57.41 4.74
CA PRO A 451 29.75 -57.84 4.09
C PRO A 451 30.05 -57.18 2.74
N GLU A 452 31.33 -57.02 2.44
CA GLU A 452 31.84 -56.23 1.32
C GLU A 452 31.85 -57.02 0.00
N ASN A 453 30.67 -57.32 -0.57
CA ASN A 453 30.53 -57.89 -1.91
C ASN A 453 29.45 -57.22 -2.77
N ASP A 454 28.35 -56.72 -2.20
CA ASP A 454 27.20 -56.19 -2.96
C ASP A 454 27.35 -54.72 -3.42
N LYS A 455 28.57 -54.18 -3.44
CA LYS A 455 28.85 -52.80 -3.89
C LYS A 455 28.65 -52.57 -5.40
N ALA A 456 28.36 -53.62 -6.17
CA ALA A 456 28.22 -53.57 -7.63
C ALA A 456 26.83 -53.14 -8.15
N LEU A 457 25.82 -53.01 -7.28
CA LEU A 457 24.40 -52.90 -7.69
C LEU A 457 23.73 -51.54 -7.42
N LEU A 458 24.48 -50.54 -6.95
CA LEU A 458 24.00 -49.17 -6.73
C LEU A 458 24.80 -48.17 -7.57
N GLY A 459 24.14 -47.61 -8.59
CA GLY A 459 24.74 -46.66 -9.52
C GLY A 459 25.14 -45.32 -8.88
N PRO A 460 26.13 -44.60 -9.45
CA PRO A 460 26.68 -43.39 -8.83
C PRO A 460 25.78 -42.17 -9.02
N GLY A 461 25.67 -41.33 -7.98
CA GLY A 461 25.31 -39.91 -8.17
C GLY A 461 24.29 -39.29 -7.22
N LEU A 462 24.61 -39.18 -5.92
CA LEU A 462 24.10 -38.06 -5.11
C LEU A 462 25.14 -37.60 -4.08
N VAL A 463 26.15 -36.87 -4.56
CA VAL A 463 27.16 -36.24 -3.69
C VAL A 463 26.53 -35.04 -3.01
N LEU A 464 26.50 -35.05 -1.67
CA LEU A 464 26.02 -33.93 -0.86
C LEU A 464 26.90 -32.69 -1.08
N GLY A 465 26.30 -31.64 -1.64
CA GLY A 465 26.87 -30.29 -1.60
C GLY A 465 26.60 -29.63 -0.25
N GLY A 466 27.45 -28.69 0.16
CA GLY A 466 27.32 -27.98 1.43
C GLY A 466 26.03 -27.17 1.61
N PRO A 467 25.78 -26.60 2.80
CA PRO A 467 24.47 -26.16 3.26
C PRO A 467 23.78 -25.08 2.41
N GLU A 468 24.54 -24.30 1.63
CA GLU A 468 23.97 -23.35 0.66
C GLU A 468 23.25 -24.07 -0.50
N LYS A 469 23.82 -25.17 -1.00
CA LYS A 469 23.21 -26.03 -2.02
C LYS A 469 22.05 -26.86 -1.47
N GLU A 470 22.08 -27.20 -0.18
CA GLU A 470 20.91 -27.80 0.49
C GLU A 470 19.76 -26.78 0.61
N MET A 471 20.06 -25.51 0.94
CA MET A 471 19.05 -24.44 0.94
C MET A 471 18.45 -24.21 -0.45
N GLU A 472 19.29 -24.19 -1.50
CA GLU A 472 18.87 -24.06 -2.90
C GLU A 472 18.03 -25.27 -3.36
N ALA A 473 18.42 -26.50 -2.97
CA ALA A 473 17.65 -27.71 -3.23
C ALA A 473 16.32 -27.72 -2.46
N VAL A 474 16.27 -27.26 -1.20
CA VAL A 474 15.03 -27.11 -0.42
C VAL A 474 14.09 -26.08 -1.05
N MET A 475 14.62 -24.93 -1.51
CA MET A 475 13.83 -23.93 -2.23
C MET A 475 13.31 -24.47 -3.57
N THR A 476 14.12 -25.27 -4.28
CA THR A 476 13.72 -25.94 -5.53
C THR A 476 12.62 -26.99 -5.27
N LEU A 477 12.74 -27.79 -4.21
CA LEU A 477 11.74 -28.77 -3.79
C LEU A 477 10.43 -28.12 -3.31
N LEU A 478 10.51 -26.94 -2.68
CA LEU A 478 9.35 -26.13 -2.32
C LEU A 478 8.65 -25.51 -3.55
N ALA A 479 9.41 -25.19 -4.60
CA ALA A 479 8.88 -24.69 -5.87
C ALA A 479 8.22 -25.78 -6.74
N THR A 480 8.66 -27.04 -6.64
CA THR A 480 8.02 -28.18 -7.34
C THR A 480 6.81 -28.70 -6.57
N ASP A 481 5.59 -28.31 -6.98
CA ASP A 481 4.32 -28.74 -6.35
C ASP A 481 3.92 -30.21 -6.66
N ARG A 482 4.89 -31.14 -6.70
CA ARG A 482 4.64 -32.57 -6.92
C ARG A 482 4.34 -33.28 -5.60
N TYR A 483 3.12 -33.78 -5.50
CA TYR A 483 2.65 -34.62 -4.39
C TYR A 483 2.96 -36.11 -4.67
N PRO A 484 3.65 -36.84 -3.76
CA PRO A 484 3.70 -38.29 -3.81
C PRO A 484 2.35 -38.87 -3.39
N SER A 485 1.73 -39.71 -4.23
CA SER A 485 0.44 -40.32 -3.96
C SER A 485 0.52 -41.41 -2.87
N PRO A 486 -0.48 -41.53 -1.98
CA PRO A 486 -0.44 -42.45 -0.84
C PRO A 486 -0.92 -43.86 -1.24
N GLN A 487 -0.20 -44.56 -2.12
CA GLN A 487 -0.65 -45.88 -2.60
C GLN A 487 0.45 -46.89 -2.93
N GLN A 488 1.33 -47.18 -1.97
CA GLN A 488 2.09 -48.44 -1.96
C GLN A 488 2.48 -48.84 -0.52
N GLN A 489 1.61 -49.58 0.16
CA GLN A 489 1.87 -50.02 1.54
C GLN A 489 1.07 -51.28 1.92
N HIS A 490 1.62 -52.47 1.63
CA HIS A 490 1.40 -53.76 2.30
C HIS A 490 2.21 -54.87 1.57
N PRO A 491 2.57 -56.00 2.21
CA PRO A 491 2.71 -56.26 3.65
C PRO A 491 4.11 -56.82 4.03
N ASP A 492 4.27 -57.13 5.32
CA ASP A 492 5.21 -58.11 5.93
C ASP A 492 6.74 -58.03 5.69
N ARG A 493 7.46 -57.55 6.71
CA ARG A 493 8.21 -58.46 7.62
C ARG A 493 8.64 -57.80 8.95
N LEU A 494 8.07 -58.33 10.03
CA LEU A 494 8.53 -58.41 11.43
C LEU A 494 9.83 -57.66 11.86
N LEU A 495 9.69 -56.75 12.83
CA LEU A 495 10.31 -56.85 14.18
C LEU A 495 9.54 -55.92 15.18
N PRO A 496 9.66 -56.07 16.51
CA PRO A 496 8.65 -55.57 17.46
C PRO A 496 8.79 -54.09 17.90
N SER A 497 7.85 -53.68 18.75
CA SER A 497 7.46 -52.29 19.04
C SER A 497 8.01 -51.74 20.38
N HIS A 498 7.62 -50.49 20.70
CA HIS A 498 7.78 -49.78 21.98
C HIS A 498 9.20 -49.38 22.44
N THR A 499 9.70 -48.24 21.93
CA THR A 499 10.42 -47.26 22.80
C THR A 499 10.55 -45.85 22.21
N ARG A 500 10.62 -45.66 20.88
CA ARG A 500 11.00 -44.35 20.27
C ARG A 500 9.90 -43.41 19.76
N ARG A 501 8.59 -43.68 19.99
CA ARG A 501 7.51 -42.74 19.63
C ARG A 501 7.07 -41.78 20.75
N SER A 502 7.43 -42.03 22.02
CA SER A 502 6.83 -41.33 23.16
C SER A 502 7.41 -39.93 23.45
N ALA A 503 8.69 -39.69 23.12
CA ALA A 503 9.37 -38.44 23.46
C ALA A 503 8.93 -37.22 22.62
N VAL A 504 8.54 -37.45 21.36
CA VAL A 504 8.31 -36.38 20.37
C VAL A 504 6.99 -35.62 20.57
N LEU A 505 6.05 -36.16 21.35
CA LEU A 505 4.72 -35.56 21.56
C LEU A 505 4.59 -34.69 22.83
N GLN A 506 5.61 -34.64 23.70
CA GLN A 506 5.45 -34.13 25.06
C GLN A 506 5.70 -32.62 25.27
N ARG A 507 6.20 -31.88 24.26
CA ARG A 507 6.28 -30.41 24.28
C ARG A 507 5.18 -29.72 23.47
N ARG A 508 3.91 -30.02 23.80
CA ARG A 508 2.78 -29.16 23.42
C ARG A 508 2.61 -28.05 24.47
N PRO A 509 2.85 -26.76 24.16
CA PRO A 509 2.42 -25.68 25.05
C PRO A 509 0.89 -25.73 25.24
N ARG A 510 0.41 -25.43 26.46
CA ARG A 510 -1.01 -25.51 26.81
C ARG A 510 -1.85 -24.64 25.86
N ARG A 511 -2.65 -25.29 25.01
CA ARG A 511 -3.50 -24.60 24.01
C ARG A 511 -4.67 -23.91 24.71
N ALA A 512 -4.57 -22.61 24.95
CA ALA A 512 -5.71 -21.78 25.29
C ALA A 512 -6.82 -21.87 24.21
N PRO A 513 -8.11 -21.92 24.59
CA PRO A 513 -9.22 -22.15 23.66
C PRO A 513 -9.40 -21.00 22.65
N TRP A 514 -9.87 -21.37 21.45
CA TRP A 514 -9.84 -20.54 20.24
C TRP A 514 -10.41 -19.12 20.35
N PRO A 515 -11.60 -18.84 20.96
CA PRO A 515 -12.13 -17.48 21.01
C PRO A 515 -11.24 -16.50 21.81
N ARG A 516 -10.41 -16.98 22.74
CA ARG A 516 -9.45 -16.12 23.45
C ARG A 516 -8.27 -15.69 22.58
N ARG A 517 -7.95 -16.40 21.50
CA ARG A 517 -6.80 -16.04 20.62
C ARG A 517 -7.10 -14.87 19.69
N LEU A 518 -8.34 -14.71 19.21
CA LEU A 518 -8.73 -13.60 18.34
C LEU A 518 -8.74 -12.24 19.05
N LEU A 519 -8.84 -12.22 20.38
CA LEU A 519 -8.90 -11.01 21.22
C LEU A 519 -7.73 -10.87 22.21
N ALA A 520 -6.76 -11.78 22.20
CA ALA A 520 -5.55 -11.66 23.03
C ALA A 520 -4.56 -10.65 22.44
N LEU A 521 -3.90 -9.86 23.30
CA LEU A 521 -2.84 -8.94 22.90
C LEU A 521 -1.66 -9.66 22.21
N ASP A 522 -1.46 -10.94 22.49
CA ASP A 522 -0.47 -11.82 21.84
C ASP A 522 -0.70 -11.98 20.32
N CYS A 523 -1.88 -11.62 19.79
CA CYS A 523 -2.08 -11.57 18.34
C CYS A 523 -1.46 -10.32 17.67
N LEU A 524 -1.04 -9.31 18.43
CA LEU A 524 -0.39 -8.12 17.87
C LEU A 524 1.12 -8.30 17.65
N SER A 525 1.76 -9.29 18.27
CA SER A 525 3.13 -9.69 17.91
C SER A 525 3.09 -10.62 16.71
N LEU A 526 3.89 -10.30 15.69
CA LEU A 526 3.98 -11.13 14.49
C LEU A 526 4.78 -12.42 14.75
N ASP A 527 5.67 -12.40 15.75
CA ASP A 527 6.47 -13.54 16.22
C ASP A 527 5.63 -14.78 16.57
N ALA A 528 4.42 -14.60 17.10
CA ALA A 528 3.52 -15.69 17.47
C ALA A 528 3.08 -16.58 16.28
N CYS A 529 3.34 -16.13 15.04
CA CYS A 529 3.11 -16.91 13.83
C CYS A 529 4.31 -17.80 13.42
N LEU A 530 5.52 -17.54 13.92
CA LEU A 530 6.71 -18.36 13.64
C LEU A 530 6.67 -19.70 14.39
N GLU A 531 6.05 -19.75 15.58
CA GLU A 531 5.78 -20.98 16.32
C GLU A 531 4.51 -21.73 15.85
N ALA A 532 3.76 -21.16 14.90
CA ALA A 532 2.50 -21.74 14.45
C ALA A 532 2.72 -22.87 13.44
N GLY A 533 2.35 -24.10 13.82
CA GLY A 533 2.29 -25.26 12.92
C GLY A 533 1.24 -25.10 11.80
N PRO A 534 0.89 -26.18 11.07
CA PRO A 534 -0.06 -26.12 9.96
C PRO A 534 -1.44 -25.62 10.39
N LEU A 535 -2.18 -25.00 9.44
CA LEU A 535 -3.52 -24.45 9.70
C LEU A 535 -4.46 -25.48 10.32
N SER A 536 -5.20 -25.07 11.35
CA SER A 536 -6.29 -25.87 11.93
C SER A 536 -7.46 -25.98 10.94
N ARG A 537 -8.29 -27.02 11.05
CA ARG A 537 -9.54 -27.13 10.26
C ARG A 537 -10.46 -25.92 10.45
N CYS A 538 -10.52 -25.37 11.67
CA CYS A 538 -11.31 -24.16 11.97
C CYS A 538 -10.69 -22.88 11.35
N GLU A 539 -9.36 -22.83 11.21
CA GLU A 539 -8.67 -21.72 10.54
C GLU A 539 -8.92 -21.77 9.04
N TYR A 540 -8.84 -22.95 8.42
CA TYR A 540 -9.23 -23.14 7.02
C TYR A 540 -10.71 -22.80 6.77
N LEU A 541 -11.62 -23.21 7.65
CA LEU A 541 -13.05 -22.89 7.51
C LEU A 541 -13.30 -21.38 7.63
N LEU A 542 -12.68 -20.71 8.59
CA LEU A 542 -12.76 -19.25 8.74
C LEU A 542 -12.20 -18.54 7.50
N THR A 543 -11.03 -18.94 7.01
CA THR A 543 -10.44 -18.43 5.76
C THR A 543 -11.37 -18.63 4.57
N ALA A 544 -11.97 -19.81 4.41
CA ALA A 544 -12.91 -20.09 3.32
C ALA A 544 -14.18 -19.21 3.42
N VAL A 545 -14.74 -19.06 4.62
CA VAL A 545 -15.92 -18.19 4.85
C VAL A 545 -15.59 -16.72 4.56
N VAL A 546 -14.44 -16.21 5.01
CA VAL A 546 -13.99 -14.84 4.71
C VAL A 546 -13.80 -14.62 3.21
N VAL A 547 -13.17 -15.56 2.50
CA VAL A 547 -12.97 -15.47 1.05
C VAL A 547 -14.31 -15.53 0.31
N VAL A 548 -15.21 -16.45 0.66
CA VAL A 548 -16.52 -16.60 -0.02
C VAL A 548 -17.43 -15.39 0.21
N LEU A 549 -17.55 -14.91 1.46
CA LEU A 549 -18.33 -13.70 1.76
C LEU A 549 -17.70 -12.45 1.14
N GLY A 550 -16.37 -12.35 1.17
CA GLY A 550 -15.61 -11.28 0.52
C GLY A 550 -15.85 -11.24 -0.99
N VAL A 551 -15.75 -12.39 -1.68
CA VAL A 551 -16.06 -12.52 -3.11
C VAL A 551 -17.52 -12.15 -3.41
N ALA A 552 -18.49 -12.65 -2.64
CA ALA A 552 -19.90 -12.35 -2.85
C ALA A 552 -20.20 -10.85 -2.71
N ALA A 553 -19.64 -10.20 -1.69
CA ALA A 553 -19.80 -8.76 -1.48
C ALA A 553 -19.04 -7.92 -2.53
N THR A 554 -17.83 -8.33 -2.92
CA THR A 554 -17.04 -7.73 -4.04
C THR A 554 -17.84 -7.76 -5.34
N LEU A 555 -18.41 -8.92 -5.71
CA LEU A 555 -19.19 -9.07 -6.94
C LEU A 555 -20.49 -8.24 -6.90
N ALA A 556 -21.22 -8.25 -5.78
CA ALA A 556 -22.42 -7.44 -5.61
C ALA A 556 -22.12 -5.93 -5.70
N ALA A 557 -21.11 -5.45 -4.97
CA ALA A 557 -20.71 -4.06 -4.97
C ALA A 557 -20.16 -3.60 -6.33
N THR A 558 -19.39 -4.44 -7.02
CA THR A 558 -18.98 -4.21 -8.42
C THR A 558 -20.19 -4.06 -9.33
N PHE A 559 -21.15 -4.99 -9.27
CA PHE A 559 -22.34 -4.96 -10.11
C PHE A 559 -23.17 -3.69 -9.90
N PHE A 560 -23.49 -3.33 -8.66
CA PHE A 560 -24.26 -2.11 -8.38
C PHE A 560 -23.48 -0.83 -8.69
N SER A 561 -22.17 -0.76 -8.39
CA SER A 561 -21.36 0.42 -8.71
C SER A 561 -21.19 0.63 -10.22
N ILE A 562 -21.03 -0.44 -11.01
CA ILE A 562 -21.03 -0.35 -12.48
C ILE A 562 -22.41 0.09 -12.98
N ARG A 563 -23.50 -0.52 -12.48
CA ARG A 563 -24.88 -0.16 -12.85
C ARG A 563 -25.17 1.32 -12.62
N ASP A 564 -24.78 1.86 -11.47
CA ASP A 564 -25.02 3.26 -11.12
C ASP A 564 -24.06 4.23 -11.83
N THR A 565 -22.83 3.82 -12.11
CA THR A 565 -21.91 4.59 -12.98
C THR A 565 -22.45 4.68 -14.41
N LEU A 566 -22.95 3.58 -14.98
CA LEU A 566 -23.57 3.56 -16.31
C LEU A 566 -24.86 4.39 -16.36
N ARG A 567 -25.75 4.25 -15.37
CA ARG A 567 -26.94 5.12 -15.21
C ARG A 567 -26.55 6.59 -15.14
N TYR A 568 -25.51 6.91 -14.36
CA TYR A 568 -25.06 8.29 -14.21
C TYR A 568 -24.53 8.85 -15.53
N ALA A 569 -23.73 8.08 -16.27
CA ALA A 569 -23.16 8.46 -17.56
C ALA A 569 -24.19 8.57 -18.69
N THR A 570 -25.27 7.78 -18.69
CA THR A 570 -26.34 7.88 -19.72
C THR A 570 -27.31 9.04 -19.49
N PHE A 571 -27.50 9.49 -18.24
CA PHE A 571 -28.42 10.58 -17.91
C PHE A 571 -27.74 11.93 -17.57
N THR A 572 -26.41 11.97 -17.43
CA THR A 572 -25.67 13.20 -17.07
C THR A 572 -24.60 13.50 -18.13
N PRO A 573 -24.56 14.70 -18.74
CA PRO A 573 -23.46 15.09 -19.61
C PRO A 573 -22.14 15.22 -18.82
N PRO A 574 -20.97 15.00 -19.46
CA PRO A 574 -19.67 15.17 -18.81
C PRO A 574 -19.43 16.64 -18.42
N CYS A 575 -18.54 16.86 -17.45
CA CYS A 575 -18.42 18.12 -16.71
C CYS A 575 -18.16 19.33 -17.63
N LEU A 576 -17.23 19.21 -18.59
CA LEU A 576 -17.02 20.17 -19.68
C LEU A 576 -17.72 19.74 -20.98
N ARG A 577 -18.67 20.55 -21.45
CA ARG A 577 -19.47 20.34 -22.69
C ARG A 577 -18.67 20.12 -23.99
N ASN A 578 -17.41 20.54 -24.05
CA ASN A 578 -16.54 20.29 -25.21
C ASN A 578 -15.87 18.90 -25.15
N VAL A 579 -15.66 18.34 -23.96
CA VAL A 579 -15.15 16.97 -23.79
C VAL A 579 -16.16 15.95 -24.32
N THR A 580 -17.46 16.29 -24.34
CA THR A 580 -18.52 15.46 -24.95
C THR A 580 -18.24 15.10 -26.41
N GLN A 581 -17.59 15.97 -27.19
CA GLN A 581 -17.21 15.62 -28.58
C GLN A 581 -16.08 14.57 -28.61
N ALA A 582 -15.10 14.68 -27.71
CA ALA A 582 -14.01 13.70 -27.59
C ALA A 582 -14.50 12.35 -27.01
N SER A 583 -15.41 12.36 -26.03
CA SER A 583 -16.00 11.14 -25.49
C SER A 583 -16.90 10.43 -26.50
N ASN A 584 -17.65 11.17 -27.32
CA ASN A 584 -18.45 10.58 -28.40
C ASN A 584 -17.56 9.95 -29.49
N ILE A 585 -16.41 10.56 -29.80
CA ILE A 585 -15.42 9.95 -30.70
C ILE A 585 -14.85 8.65 -30.09
N LEU A 586 -14.54 8.63 -28.79
CA LEU A 586 -14.13 7.38 -28.11
C LEU A 586 -15.25 6.33 -28.12
N ALA A 587 -16.50 6.71 -27.87
CA ALA A 587 -17.65 5.80 -27.88
C ALA A 587 -17.83 5.14 -29.26
N ILE A 588 -17.74 5.93 -30.34
CA ILE A 588 -17.78 5.43 -31.73
C ILE A 588 -16.62 4.46 -32.01
N ILE A 589 -15.43 4.69 -31.44
CA ILE A 589 -14.29 3.78 -31.54
C ILE A 589 -14.52 2.48 -30.74
N THR A 590 -15.20 2.53 -29.59
CA THR A 590 -15.54 1.31 -28.81
C THR A 590 -16.73 0.54 -29.36
N ASP A 591 -17.68 1.19 -30.07
CA ASP A 591 -18.79 0.54 -30.77
C ASP A 591 -18.39 -0.05 -32.14
N THR A 592 -17.10 0.05 -32.50
CA THR A 592 -16.53 -0.49 -33.76
C THR A 592 -15.47 -1.59 -33.56
N PHE A 593 -15.39 -2.17 -32.35
CA PHE A 593 -14.56 -3.32 -31.98
C PHE A 593 -15.37 -4.44 -31.30
#